data_AF-A0A7Z0NSP1-F1
#
_entry.id   AF-A0A7Z0NSP1-F1
#
_cell.length_a   1.000
_cell.length_b   1.000
_cell.length_c   1.000
_cell.angle_alpha   90.00
_cell.angle_beta   90.00
_cell.angle_gamma   90.00
#
_symmetry.space_group_name_H-M   'P 1'
#
loop_
_entity.id
_entity.type
_entity.pdbx_description
1 polymer ?
#
loop_
_entity_poly.entity_id
_entity_poly.type
_entity_poly.pdbx_seq_one_letter_code
_entity_poly.pdbx_strand_id
1 'polypeptide(L)'
;MADQTAKAVRSQTEKAALALLRERALLVGEAATARHERDQLAEALRQATDHYSTRYAAAVAGGWTADDLARLGLDAPESSSPRRRRPPRPATEPESAGEQGVQAGEQGVGL
;
A
#
# COMPACT_ATOMS: atom_id res chain seq x y z
N MET A 1 -13.33 -39.13 35.91
CA MET A 1 -13.24 -39.45 34.48
C MET A 1 -13.59 -38.25 33.58
N ALA A 2 -14.69 -37.51 33.82
CA ALA A 2 -15.10 -36.39 32.95
C ALA A 2 -14.11 -35.20 32.86
N ASP A 3 -13.47 -34.80 33.97
CA ASP A 3 -12.49 -33.69 33.99
C ASP A 3 -11.24 -33.97 33.14
N GLN A 4 -10.83 -35.22 33.02
CA GLN A 4 -9.67 -35.63 32.23
C GLN A 4 -9.96 -35.47 30.72
N THR A 5 -11.19 -35.69 30.31
CA THR A 5 -11.67 -35.48 28.94
C THR A 5 -11.78 -34.00 28.59
N ALA A 6 -12.34 -33.17 29.47
CA ALA A 6 -12.46 -31.72 29.24
C ALA A 6 -11.09 -31.03 29.10
N LYS A 7 -10.12 -31.41 29.95
CA LYS A 7 -8.74 -30.92 29.87
C LYS A 7 -8.06 -31.33 28.55
N ALA A 8 -8.29 -32.57 28.09
CA ALA A 8 -7.75 -33.06 26.82
C ALA A 8 -8.32 -32.30 25.62
N VAL A 9 -9.63 -32.06 25.58
CA VAL A 9 -10.28 -31.26 24.53
C VAL A 9 -9.72 -29.84 24.52
N ARG A 10 -9.61 -29.19 25.69
CA ARG A 10 -9.01 -27.85 25.80
C ARG A 10 -7.59 -27.81 25.24
N SER A 11 -6.73 -28.74 25.66
CA SER A 11 -5.34 -28.80 25.21
C SER A 11 -5.23 -29.04 23.70
N GLN A 12 -6.09 -29.89 23.13
CA GLN A 12 -6.11 -30.14 21.70
C GLN A 12 -6.56 -28.90 20.90
N THR A 13 -7.60 -28.21 21.36
CA THR A 13 -8.08 -26.97 20.74
C THR A 13 -7.02 -25.87 20.82
N GLU A 14 -6.35 -25.72 21.96
CA GLU A 14 -5.26 -24.76 22.13
C GLU A 14 -4.11 -25.05 21.16
N LYS A 15 -3.70 -26.32 21.03
CA LYS A 15 -2.66 -26.73 20.08
C LYS A 15 -3.06 -26.41 18.63
N ALA A 16 -4.30 -26.68 18.26
CA ALA A 16 -4.81 -26.38 16.91
C ALA A 16 -4.85 -24.87 16.64
N ALA A 17 -5.32 -24.06 17.60
CA ALA A 17 -5.35 -22.62 17.48
C ALA A 17 -3.93 -22.04 17.32
N LEU A 18 -2.96 -22.53 18.09
CA LEU A 18 -1.56 -22.11 17.97
C LEU A 18 -0.93 -22.54 16.64
N ALA A 19 -1.28 -23.72 16.11
CA ALA A 19 -0.82 -24.15 14.79
C ALA A 19 -1.32 -23.21 13.68
N LEU A 20 -2.61 -22.86 13.70
CA LEU A 20 -3.21 -21.91 12.76
C LEU A 20 -2.55 -20.52 12.86
N LEU A 21 -2.27 -20.05 14.07
CA LEU A 21 -1.59 -18.77 14.27
C LEU A 21 -0.18 -18.77 13.66
N ARG A 22 0.57 -19.86 13.84
CA ARG A 22 1.92 -20.00 13.27
C ARG A 22 1.87 -20.02 11.75
N GLU A 23 0.95 -20.76 11.15
CA GLU A 23 0.77 -20.80 9.70
C GLU A 23 0.47 -19.41 9.13
N ARG A 24 -0.46 -18.67 9.76
CA ARG A 24 -0.77 -17.29 9.35
C ARG A 24 0.44 -16.36 9.51
N ALA A 25 1.22 -16.51 10.58
CA ALA A 25 2.42 -15.72 10.80
C ALA A 25 3.47 -15.99 9.70
N LEU A 26 3.64 -17.25 9.28
CA LEU A 26 4.51 -17.61 8.16
C LEU A 26 4.04 -16.94 6.86
N LEU A 27 2.76 -17.06 6.52
CA LEU A 27 2.22 -16.45 5.29
C LEU A 27 2.40 -14.93 5.26
N VAL A 28 2.18 -14.25 6.39
CA VAL A 28 2.41 -12.80 6.50
C VAL A 28 3.90 -12.47 6.37
N GLY A 29 4.78 -13.28 6.95
CA GLY A 29 6.23 -13.16 6.81
C GLY A 29 6.68 -13.27 5.35
N GLU A 30 6.24 -14.30 4.64
CA GLU A 30 6.54 -14.49 3.22
C GLU A 30 6.02 -13.32 2.36
N ALA A 31 4.81 -12.85 2.64
CA ALA A 31 4.25 -11.68 1.95
C ALA A 31 5.05 -10.39 2.21
N ALA A 32 5.58 -10.22 3.43
CA ALA A 32 6.43 -9.08 3.77
C ALA A 32 7.78 -9.15 3.02
N THR A 33 8.39 -10.32 2.94
CA THR A 33 9.62 -10.56 2.16
C THR A 33 9.39 -10.27 0.68
N ALA A 34 8.36 -10.85 0.08
CA ALA A 34 8.02 -10.63 -1.33
C ALA A 34 7.73 -9.15 -1.64
N ARG A 35 7.10 -8.41 -0.70
CA ARG A 35 6.90 -6.97 -0.83
C ARG A 35 8.23 -6.21 -0.84
N HIS A 36 9.15 -6.57 0.05
CA HIS A 36 10.46 -5.93 0.11
C HIS A 36 11.24 -6.15 -1.19
N GLU A 37 11.29 -7.39 -1.69
CA GLU A 37 11.91 -7.72 -2.97
C GLU A 37 11.29 -6.94 -4.14
N ARG A 38 9.95 -6.87 -4.18
CA ARG A 38 9.25 -6.07 -5.18
C ARG A 38 9.67 -4.59 -5.13
N ASP A 39 9.78 -4.03 -3.93
CA ASP A 39 10.14 -2.62 -3.76
C ASP A 39 11.61 -2.37 -4.19
N GLN A 40 12.52 -3.33 -3.96
CA GLN A 40 13.90 -3.31 -4.47
C GLN A 40 13.94 -3.39 -6.01
N LEU A 41 13.20 -4.32 -6.61
CA LEU A 41 13.12 -4.46 -8.07
C LEU A 41 12.51 -3.21 -8.72
N ALA A 42 11.50 -2.61 -8.09
CA ALA A 42 10.91 -1.37 -8.57
C ALA A 42 11.90 -0.21 -8.54
N GLU A 43 12.79 -0.13 -7.54
CA GLU A 43 13.87 0.86 -7.50
C GLU A 43 14.94 0.58 -8.56
N ALA A 44 15.38 -0.67 -8.70
CA ALA A 44 16.33 -1.07 -9.73
C ALA A 44 15.82 -0.75 -11.14
N LEU A 45 14.52 -1.00 -11.40
CA LEU A 45 13.87 -0.67 -12.66
C LEU A 45 13.83 0.84 -12.89
N ARG A 46 13.54 1.65 -11.87
CA ARG A 46 13.60 3.12 -11.98
C ARG A 46 14.98 3.59 -12.39
N GLN A 47 16.02 3.14 -11.68
CA GLN A 47 17.41 3.53 -11.98
C GLN A 47 17.85 3.09 -13.38
N ALA A 48 17.50 1.87 -13.79
CA ALA A 48 17.79 1.38 -15.14
C ALA A 48 17.08 2.21 -16.21
N THR A 49 15.82 2.61 -15.97
CA THR A 49 15.03 3.45 -16.87
C THR A 49 15.62 4.85 -16.98
N ASP A 50 16.02 5.47 -15.87
CA ASP A 50 16.65 6.79 -15.85
C ASP A 50 17.99 6.77 -16.59
N HIS A 51 18.79 5.72 -16.37
CA HIS A 51 20.05 5.52 -17.08
C HIS A 51 19.83 5.37 -18.59
N TYR A 52 18.90 4.51 -19.00
CA TYR A 52 18.55 4.30 -20.41
C TYR A 52 18.06 5.61 -21.04
N SER A 53 17.17 6.32 -20.38
CA SER A 53 16.62 7.59 -20.86
C SER A 53 17.71 8.64 -21.08
N THR A 54 18.68 8.72 -20.15
CA THR A 54 19.84 9.61 -20.27
C THR A 54 20.69 9.26 -21.50
N ARG A 55 20.94 7.97 -21.73
CA ARG A 55 21.75 7.50 -22.87
C ARG A 55 21.04 7.66 -24.21
N TYR A 56 19.73 7.39 -24.23
CA TYR A 56 18.89 7.63 -25.40
C TYR A 56 18.89 9.12 -25.78
N ALA A 57 18.67 10.00 -24.80
CA ALA A 57 18.73 11.45 -25.01
C ALA A 57 20.11 11.91 -25.51
N ALA A 58 21.19 11.35 -24.99
CA ALA A 58 22.55 11.64 -25.47
C ALA A 58 22.77 11.19 -26.93
N ALA A 59 22.22 10.03 -27.32
CA ALA A 59 22.27 9.57 -28.71
C ALA A 59 21.51 10.52 -29.65
N VAL A 60 20.30 10.94 -29.24
CA VAL A 60 19.50 11.92 -30.00
C VAL A 60 20.23 13.26 -30.10
N ALA A 61 20.82 13.76 -29.02
CA ALA A 61 21.64 14.96 -29.03
C ALA A 61 22.90 14.82 -29.91
N GLY A 62 23.40 13.59 -30.07
CA GLY A 62 24.48 13.23 -30.99
C GLY A 62 24.06 13.10 -32.46
N GLY A 63 22.80 13.40 -32.81
CA GLY A 63 22.31 13.43 -34.18
C GLY A 63 21.61 12.14 -34.64
N TRP A 64 21.43 11.15 -33.76
CA TRP A 64 20.61 9.98 -34.09
C TRP A 64 19.13 10.35 -34.08
N THR A 65 18.38 9.89 -35.09
CA THR A 65 16.94 10.04 -35.08
C THR A 65 16.27 8.91 -34.30
N ALA A 66 15.04 9.15 -33.84
CA ALA A 66 14.27 8.10 -33.16
C ALA A 66 14.01 6.88 -34.07
N ASP A 67 13.87 7.09 -35.39
CA ASP A 67 13.68 6.01 -36.36
C ASP A 67 14.95 5.16 -36.51
N ASP A 68 16.12 5.80 -36.58
CA ASP A 68 17.41 5.08 -36.65
C ASP A 68 17.64 4.23 -35.38
N LEU A 69 17.30 4.77 -34.21
CA LEU A 69 17.40 4.05 -32.94
C LEU A 69 16.38 2.89 -32.87
N ALA A 70 15.15 3.11 -33.32
CA ALA A 70 14.12 2.06 -33.37
C ALA A 70 14.52 0.90 -34.30
N ARG A 71 15.17 1.18 -35.45
CA ARG A 71 15.73 0.14 -36.33
C ARG A 71 16.81 -0.71 -35.65
N LEU A 72 17.46 -0.18 -34.63
CA LEU A 72 18.42 -0.89 -33.78
C LEU A 72 17.77 -1.56 -32.56
N GLY A 73 16.45 -1.47 -32.41
CA GLY A 73 15.72 -2.00 -31.25
C GLY A 73 15.85 -1.13 -30.00
N LEU A 74 16.28 0.13 -30.15
CA LEU A 74 16.35 1.11 -29.07
C LEU A 74 15.10 1.98 -29.13
N ASP A 75 14.05 1.54 -28.43
CA ASP A 75 12.79 2.27 -28.38
C ASP A 75 12.89 3.52 -27.52
N ALA A 76 12.09 4.53 -27.84
CA ALA A 76 12.02 5.74 -27.02
C ALA A 76 11.57 5.37 -25.59
N PRO A 77 12.27 5.84 -24.55
CA PRO A 77 11.83 5.61 -23.18
C PRO A 77 10.42 6.18 -22.99
N GLU A 78 9.56 5.42 -22.31
CA GLU A 78 8.26 5.89 -21.87
C GLU A 78 8.47 7.22 -21.13
N SER A 79 7.92 8.31 -21.68
CA SER A 79 7.98 9.62 -21.06
C SER A 79 7.14 9.56 -19.79
N SER A 80 7.77 9.17 -18.69
CA SER A 80 7.14 9.09 -17.38
C SER A 80 6.90 10.51 -16.90
N SER A 81 5.86 11.15 -17.45
CA SER A 81 5.33 12.37 -16.88
C SER A 81 4.90 12.00 -15.46
N PRO A 82 5.50 12.59 -14.43
CA PRO A 82 5.26 12.17 -13.06
C PRO A 82 3.80 12.45 -12.74
N ARG A 83 2.96 11.40 -12.75
CA ARG A 83 1.62 11.47 -12.19
C ARG A 83 1.79 11.83 -10.72
N ARG A 84 1.69 13.12 -10.41
CA ARG A 84 1.64 13.65 -9.04
C ARG A 84 0.66 12.79 -8.26
N ARG A 85 1.19 11.94 -7.38
CA ARG A 85 0.37 11.23 -6.40
C ARG A 85 -0.28 12.29 -5.53
N ARG A 86 -1.58 12.49 -5.74
CA ARG A 86 -2.38 13.37 -4.89
C ARG A 86 -2.29 12.82 -3.46
N PRO A 87 -1.90 13.61 -2.46
CA PRO A 87 -1.86 13.14 -1.09
C PRO A 87 -3.27 12.67 -0.66
N PRO A 88 -3.38 11.60 0.13
CA PRO A 88 -4.66 11.11 0.61
C PRO A 88 -5.34 12.21 1.42
N ARG A 89 -6.58 12.54 1.05
CA ARG A 89 -7.42 13.49 1.79
C ARG A 89 -7.73 12.87 3.15
N PRO A 90 -7.55 13.58 4.29
CA PRO A 90 -7.97 13.06 5.58
C PRO A 90 -9.47 12.79 5.55
N ALA A 91 -9.86 11.59 5.97
CA ALA A 91 -11.25 11.20 6.11
C ALA A 91 -11.89 12.09 7.19
N THR A 92 -12.87 12.90 6.78
CA THR A 92 -13.74 13.60 7.71
C THR A 92 -14.58 12.54 8.42
N GLU A 93 -14.45 12.45 9.74
CA GLU A 93 -15.29 11.61 10.60
C GLU A 93 -16.76 12.02 10.41
N PRO A 94 -17.71 11.08 10.31
CA PRO A 94 -19.12 11.43 10.28
C PRO A 94 -19.53 11.95 11.67
N GLU A 95 -19.88 13.23 11.70
CA GLU A 95 -20.57 13.89 12.79
C GLU A 95 -21.84 13.08 13.12
N SER A 96 -21.84 12.41 14.29
CA SER A 96 -23.03 11.80 14.86
C SER A 96 -24.04 12.90 15.17
N ALA A 97 -24.94 13.15 14.22
CA ALA A 97 -26.17 13.87 14.46
C ALA A 97 -27.04 13.03 15.41
N GLY A 98 -27.23 13.50 16.64
CA GLY A 98 -28.21 12.89 17.52
C GLY A 98 -28.13 13.20 19.00
N GLU A 99 -28.04 14.46 19.41
CA GLU A 99 -28.53 14.83 20.76
C GLU A 99 -29.49 16.02 20.67
N GLN A 100 -30.69 15.73 21.16
CA GLN A 100 -31.91 16.51 21.05
C GLN A 100 -31.80 17.80 21.86
N GLY A 101 -32.04 18.93 21.20
CA GLY A 101 -32.30 20.19 21.88
C GLY A 101 -33.63 20.12 22.62
N VAL A 102 -33.57 20.06 23.95
CA VAL A 102 -34.69 20.42 24.82
C VAL A 102 -34.57 21.93 25.07
N GLN A 103 -35.25 22.72 24.24
CA GLN A 103 -35.38 24.16 24.43
C GLN A 103 -36.63 24.41 25.29
N ALA A 104 -36.45 24.37 26.61
CA ALA A 104 -37.41 24.91 27.56
C ALA A 104 -37.04 26.38 27.82
N GLY A 105 -37.91 27.29 27.38
CA GLY A 105 -37.69 28.71 27.50
C GLY A 105 -37.78 29.20 28.94
N GLU A 106 -37.02 30.24 29.24
CA GLU A 106 -37.42 31.22 30.24
C GLU A 106 -36.98 32.61 29.79
N GLN A 107 -37.97 33.50 29.77
CA GLN A 107 -37.86 34.92 29.46
C GLN A 107 -37.39 35.63 30.73
N GLY A 108 -36.47 36.58 30.60
CA GLY A 108 -36.01 37.43 31.71
C GLY A 108 -35.35 38.70 31.21
N VAL A 109 -36.17 39.71 30.92
CA VAL A 109 -35.80 41.09 30.61
C VAL A 109 -35.36 41.79 31.91
N GLY A 110 -34.28 42.57 31.89
CA GLY A 110 -33.98 43.49 33.02
C GLY A 110 -32.65 44.22 32.91
N LEU A 111 -32.72 45.39 32.26
CA LEU A 111 -31.94 46.64 32.39
C LEU A 111 -30.66 46.65 33.25
#